data_AF-A0A3M5LG79-F1
#
_entry.id   AF-A0A3M5LG79-F1
#
_cell.length_a   1.000
_cell.length_b   1.000
_cell.length_c   1.000
_cell.angle_alpha   90.00
_cell.angle_beta   90.00
_cell.angle_gamma   90.00
#
_symmetry.space_group_name_H-M   'P 1'
#
loop_
_entity.id
_entity.type
_entity.pdbx_description
1 polymer ?
#
loop_
_entity_poly.entity_id
_entity_poly.type
_entity_poly.pdbx_seq_one_letter_code
_entity_poly.pdbx_strand_id
1 'polypeptide(L)'
;MLNASVWDKLVASGKVDTSKVHVFQTTPTYFDYNWTVRGSLDPALAAKIKQAFLDLDPANPEQKAILDLQAASRFIETKPENYKGIEEAARAADLLK
;
A
#
# COMPACT_ATOMS: atom_id res chain seq x y z
N MET A 1 -5.11 9.05 6.32
CA MET A 1 -4.03 9.37 5.36
C MET A 1 -4.65 9.39 3.97
N LEU A 2 -4.40 10.45 3.19
CA LEU A 2 -4.90 10.59 1.82
C LEU A 2 -3.72 10.29 0.89
N ASN A 3 -3.72 9.15 0.22
CA ASN A 3 -2.85 8.93 -0.93
C ASN A 3 -3.65 9.18 -2.22
N ALA A 4 -2.97 9.23 -3.37
CA ALA A 4 -3.60 9.52 -4.65
C ALA A 4 -4.79 8.59 -4.97
N SER A 5 -4.67 7.28 -4.68
CA SER A 5 -5.74 6.32 -4.90
C SER A 5 -6.99 6.59 -4.04
N VAL A 6 -6.81 7.01 -2.78
CA VAL A 6 -7.94 7.39 -1.92
C VAL A 6 -8.59 8.67 -2.42
N TRP A 7 -7.80 9.67 -2.83
CA TRP A 7 -8.32 10.89 -3.45
C TRP A 7 -9.20 10.58 -4.66
N ASP A 8 -8.69 9.79 -5.61
CA ASP A 8 -9.42 9.42 -6.82
C ASP A 8 -10.73 8.68 -6.49
N LYS A 9 -10.72 7.76 -5.51
CA LYS A 9 -11.92 7.07 -5.03
C LYS A 9 -12.94 8.02 -4.41
N LEU A 10 -12.50 9.00 -3.63
CA LEU A 10 -13.39 9.96 -2.97
C LEU A 10 -14.01 10.93 -3.99
N VAL A 11 -13.24 11.37 -4.99
CA VAL A 11 -13.76 12.17 -6.11
C VAL A 11 -14.76 11.35 -6.94
N ALA A 12 -14.40 10.13 -7.34
CA ALA A 12 -15.27 9.26 -8.13
C ALA A 12 -16.58 8.87 -7.41
N SER A 13 -16.55 8.78 -6.07
CA SER A 13 -17.75 8.53 -5.25
C SER A 13 -18.54 9.79 -4.87
N GLY A 14 -18.16 10.97 -5.37
CA GLY A 14 -18.85 12.23 -5.08
C GLY A 14 -18.70 12.73 -3.64
N LYS A 15 -17.77 12.14 -2.87
CA LYS A 15 -17.50 12.53 -1.47
C LYS A 15 -16.61 13.76 -1.35
N VAL A 16 -16.03 14.20 -2.46
CA VAL A 16 -15.23 15.43 -2.56
C VAL A 16 -15.88 16.36 -3.57
N ASP A 17 -16.14 17.59 -3.14
CA ASP A 17 -16.66 18.67 -3.98
C ASP A 17 -15.50 19.41 -4.66
N THR A 18 -15.18 19.04 -5.90
CA THR A 18 -14.07 19.61 -6.67
C THR A 18 -14.32 21.04 -7.17
N SER A 19 -15.50 21.63 -6.90
CA SER A 19 -15.71 23.07 -7.09
C SER A 19 -15.06 23.91 -5.98
N LYS A 20 -14.80 23.28 -4.82
CA LYS A 20 -14.21 23.94 -3.63
C LYS A 20 -12.74 23.61 -3.43
N VAL A 21 -12.28 22.48 -3.95
CA VAL A 21 -10.89 22.01 -3.81
C VAL A 21 -10.35 21.54 -5.15
N HIS A 22 -9.07 21.76 -5.38
CA HIS A 22 -8.36 21.24 -6.55
C HIS A 22 -7.00 20.69 -6.13
N VAL A 23 -6.46 19.76 -6.93
CA VAL A 23 -5.10 19.25 -6.76
C VAL A 23 -4.13 20.34 -7.20
N PHE A 24 -3.32 20.86 -6.27
CA PHE A 24 -2.30 21.87 -6.59
C PHE A 24 -0.96 21.24 -6.98
N GLN A 25 -0.64 20.06 -6.42
CA GLN A 25 0.58 19.31 -6.71
C GLN A 25 0.37 17.83 -6.40
N THR A 26 1.01 16.97 -7.20
CA THR A 26 1.15 15.53 -6.96
C THR A 26 2.63 15.21 -6.82
N THR A 27 3.01 14.46 -5.78
CA THR A 27 4.39 14.01 -5.60
C THR A 27 4.77 12.98 -6.68
N PRO A 28 6.07 12.79 -6.96
CA PRO A 28 6.52 11.61 -7.71
C PRO A 28 6.02 10.31 -7.07
N THR A 29 6.00 9.24 -7.84
CA THR A 29 5.60 7.91 -7.34
C THR A 29 6.60 7.38 -6.32
N TYR A 30 6.10 6.68 -5.31
CA TYR A 30 6.90 6.00 -4.31
C TYR A 30 6.16 4.75 -3.80
N PHE A 31 6.89 3.80 -3.18
CA PHE A 31 6.28 2.64 -2.55
C PHE A 31 5.73 3.02 -1.18
N ASP A 32 4.43 2.84 -0.97
CA ASP A 32 3.72 3.32 0.22
C ASP A 32 3.46 2.16 1.21
N TYR A 33 2.41 1.37 0.98
CA TYR A 33 2.02 0.28 1.87
C TYR A 33 2.81 -1.02 1.64
N ASN A 34 3.10 -1.72 2.72
CA ASN A 34 3.70 -3.05 2.70
C ASN A 34 3.25 -3.91 3.88
N TRP A 35 3.28 -5.23 3.70
CA TRP A 35 3.12 -6.18 4.81
C TRP A 35 4.49 -6.51 5.40
N THR A 36 4.59 -6.45 6.73
CA THR A 36 5.82 -6.76 7.47
C THR A 36 5.51 -7.81 8.53
N VAL A 37 6.38 -8.81 8.64
CA VAL A 37 6.38 -9.76 9.77
C VAL A 37 7.54 -9.45 10.70
N ARG A 38 7.45 -9.88 11.96
CA ARG A 38 8.54 -9.72 12.93
C ARG A 38 9.81 -10.45 12.45
N GLY A 39 10.98 -9.86 12.65
CA GLY A 39 12.26 -10.44 12.21
C GLY A 39 12.64 -11.76 12.90
N SER A 40 12.06 -12.05 14.08
CA SER A 40 12.26 -13.30 14.82
C SER A 40 11.25 -14.40 14.47
N LEU A 41 10.41 -14.20 13.44
CA LEU A 41 9.51 -15.23 12.97
C LEU A 41 10.32 -16.37 12.32
N ASP A 42 9.86 -17.62 12.51
CA ASP A 42 10.45 -18.76 11.82
C ASP A 42 10.50 -18.51 10.30
N PRO A 43 11.67 -18.69 9.63
CA PRO A 43 11.83 -18.37 8.22
C PRO A 43 10.89 -19.17 7.30
N ALA A 44 10.59 -20.43 7.63
CA ALA A 44 9.69 -21.25 6.82
C ALA A 44 8.25 -20.74 6.95
N LEU A 45 7.82 -20.33 8.15
CA LEU A 45 6.53 -19.67 8.35
C LEU A 45 6.46 -18.32 7.64
N ALA A 46 7.51 -17.50 7.70
CA ALA A 46 7.55 -16.22 6.98
C ALA A 46 7.41 -16.42 5.46
N ALA A 47 8.10 -17.40 4.89
CA ALA A 47 7.97 -17.77 3.49
C ALA A 47 6.56 -18.25 3.14
N LYS A 48 5.95 -19.08 4.00
CA LYS A 48 4.57 -19.56 3.81
C LYS A 48 3.54 -18.43 3.82
N ILE A 49 3.69 -17.45 4.73
CA ILE A 49 2.80 -16.27 4.78
C ILE A 49 2.98 -15.44 3.51
N LYS A 50 4.22 -15.15 3.11
CA LYS A 50 4.50 -14.41 1.87
C LYS A 50 3.83 -15.10 0.68
N GLN A 51 4.01 -16.40 0.53
CA GLN A 51 3.43 -17.16 -0.57
C GLN A 51 1.90 -17.12 -0.55
N ALA A 52 1.27 -17.24 0.63
CA ALA A 52 -0.19 -17.16 0.76
C ALA A 52 -0.78 -15.83 0.26
N PHE A 53 -0.08 -14.69 0.44
CA PHE A 53 -0.50 -13.41 -0.12
C PHE A 53 -0.34 -13.35 -1.64
N LEU A 54 0.74 -13.91 -2.17
CA LEU A 54 1.03 -13.92 -3.61
C LEU A 54 0.10 -14.85 -4.39
N ASP A 55 -0.36 -15.93 -3.75
CA ASP A 55 -1.23 -16.94 -4.36
C ASP A 55 -2.73 -16.58 -4.31
N LEU A 56 -3.11 -15.43 -3.75
CA LEU A 56 -4.51 -15.00 -3.74
C LEU A 56 -5.04 -14.85 -5.18
N ASP A 57 -6.02 -15.68 -5.51
CA ASP A 57 -6.66 -15.77 -6.81
C ASP A 57 -8.04 -15.09 -6.80
N PRO A 58 -8.24 -14.00 -7.56
CA PRO A 58 -9.54 -13.33 -7.66
C PRO A 58 -10.64 -14.17 -8.34
N ALA A 59 -10.31 -15.30 -8.97
CA ALA A 59 -11.31 -16.25 -9.47
C ALA A 59 -12.00 -17.04 -8.34
N ASN A 60 -11.37 -17.14 -7.16
CA ASN A 60 -11.99 -17.71 -5.97
C ASN A 60 -12.77 -16.61 -5.20
N PRO A 61 -14.10 -16.73 -5.00
CA PRO A 61 -14.90 -15.69 -4.35
C PRO A 61 -14.43 -15.28 -2.95
N GLU A 62 -13.94 -16.23 -2.14
CA GLU A 62 -13.48 -15.94 -0.78
C GLU A 62 -12.16 -15.16 -0.79
N GLN A 63 -11.24 -15.53 -1.69
CA GLN A 63 -9.97 -14.83 -1.85
C GLN A 63 -10.15 -13.47 -2.50
N LYS A 64 -11.09 -13.37 -3.46
CA LYS A 64 -11.51 -12.09 -4.05
C LYS A 64 -12.04 -11.14 -2.98
N ALA A 65 -12.81 -11.61 -2.01
CA ALA A 65 -13.29 -10.76 -0.92
C ALA A 65 -12.14 -10.15 -0.09
N ILE A 66 -11.04 -10.90 0.10
CA ILE A 66 -9.83 -10.40 0.76
C ILE A 66 -9.16 -9.31 -0.09
N LEU A 67 -8.99 -9.55 -1.39
CA LEU A 67 -8.41 -8.59 -2.33
C LEU A 67 -9.25 -7.31 -2.45
N ASP A 68 -10.57 -7.44 -2.53
CA ASP A 68 -11.53 -6.32 -2.60
C ASP A 68 -11.47 -5.47 -1.32
N LEU A 69 -11.37 -6.10 -0.14
CA LEU A 69 -11.21 -5.40 1.14
C LEU A 69 -9.93 -4.55 1.17
N GLN A 70 -8.86 -5.05 0.54
CA GLN A 70 -7.58 -4.34 0.40
C GLN A 70 -7.58 -3.39 -0.80
N ALA A 71 -8.68 -3.34 -1.57
CA ALA A 71 -8.81 -2.63 -2.84
C ALA A 71 -7.63 -2.90 -3.79
N ALA A 72 -7.21 -4.16 -3.88
CA ALA A 72 -6.09 -4.64 -4.68
C ALA A 72 -6.57 -5.71 -5.67
N SER A 73 -5.89 -5.85 -6.81
CA SER A 73 -6.13 -6.94 -7.75
C SER A 73 -5.24 -8.16 -7.49
N ARG A 74 -4.08 -7.95 -6.86
CA ARG A 74 -3.13 -8.96 -6.40
C ARG A 74 -2.10 -8.32 -5.46
N PHE A 75 -1.37 -9.13 -4.71
CA PHE A 75 -0.14 -8.70 -4.05
C PHE A 75 1.08 -8.92 -4.95
N ILE A 76 2.13 -8.15 -4.70
CA ILE A 76 3.42 -8.27 -5.38
C ILE A 76 4.54 -8.34 -4.35
N GLU A 77 5.68 -8.89 -4.77
CA GLU A 77 6.88 -8.84 -3.95
C GLU A 77 7.37 -7.41 -3.74
N THR A 78 7.99 -7.17 -2.59
CA THR A 78 8.68 -5.91 -2.29
C THR A 78 9.96 -6.21 -1.53
N LYS A 79 10.81 -5.20 -1.37
CA LYS A 79 12.11 -5.28 -0.70
C LYS A 79 12.41 -3.98 0.03
N PRO A 80 13.25 -3.99 1.09
CA PRO A 80 13.52 -2.80 1.89
C PRO A 80 13.99 -1.58 1.08
N GLU A 81 14.76 -1.79 0.01
CA GLU A 81 15.32 -0.73 -0.82
C GLU A 81 14.25 0.13 -1.50
N ASN A 82 13.05 -0.41 -1.70
CA ASN A 82 11.92 0.30 -2.27
C ASN A 82 11.44 1.48 -1.38
N TYR A 83 11.75 1.45 -0.09
CA TYR A 83 11.29 2.42 0.91
C TYR A 83 12.36 3.44 1.32
N LYS A 84 13.55 3.37 0.70
CA LYS A 84 14.68 4.25 1.03
C LYS A 84 14.32 5.74 0.92
N GLY A 85 13.56 6.13 -0.11
CA GLY A 85 13.12 7.52 -0.28
C GLY A 85 12.20 8.02 0.85
N ILE A 86 11.37 7.15 1.43
CA ILE A 86 10.55 7.49 2.60
C ILE A 86 11.44 7.66 3.83
N GLU A 87 12.41 6.77 4.03
CA GLU A 87 13.36 6.88 5.14
C GLU A 87 14.15 8.19 5.08
N GLU A 88 14.68 8.53 3.91
CA GLU A 88 15.40 9.79 3.69
C GLU A 88 14.52 11.01 3.95
N ALA A 89 13.28 11.01 3.47
CA ALA A 89 12.32 12.08 3.73
C ALA A 89 11.99 12.21 5.22
N ALA A 90 11.81 11.09 5.93
CA ALA A 90 11.55 11.09 7.37
C ALA A 90 12.73 11.63 8.18
N ARG A 91 13.97 11.28 7.80
CA ARG A 91 15.18 11.81 8.42
C ARG A 91 15.35 13.31 8.14
N ALA A 92 15.16 13.74 6.90
CA ALA A 92 15.23 15.15 6.52
C ALA A 92 14.18 16.01 7.24
N ALA A 93 13.02 15.41 7.56
CA ALA A 93 11.95 16.03 8.33
C ALA A 93 12.10 15.88 9.87
N ASP A 94 13.20 15.30 10.35
CA ASP A 94 13.46 15.01 11.78
C ASP A 94 12.36 14.15 12.46
N LEU A 95 11.68 13.31 11.67
CA LEU A 95 10.69 12.34 12.13
C LEU A 95 11.32 10.99 12.49
N LEU A 96 12.55 10.75 12.00
CA LEU A 96 13.33 9.55 12.23
C LEU A 96 14.78 9.95 12.52
N LYS A 97 15.29 9.56 13.68
CA LYS A 97 16.66 9.85 14.12
C LYS A 97 17.68 8.86 13.58
#